data_AF-A0A075FT72-F1
#
_entry.id   AF-A0A075FT72-F1
#
_cell.length_a   1.000
_cell.length_b   1.000
_cell.length_c   1.000
_cell.angle_alpha   90.00
_cell.angle_beta   90.00
_cell.angle_gamma   90.00
#
_symmetry.space_group_name_H-M   'P 1'
#
loop_
_entity.id
_entity.type
_entity.pdbx_description
1 polymer ?
#
loop_
_entity_poly.entity_id
_entity_poly.type
_entity_poly.pdbx_seq_one_letter_code
_entity_poly.pdbx_strand_id
1 'polypeptide(L)'
;MIENKLRELGILLPIPPKSAGSYIPVVVSGNLVFVSGQIPIERGQLKYQGKVKIINIFKMLRMQPNYVLLMRYHNLTHTLAH
;
A
#
# COMPACT_ATOMS: atom_id res chain seq x y z
N MET A 1 -18.06 16.43 -1.93
CA MET A 1 -16.62 16.78 -1.84
C MET A 1 -15.87 15.63 -1.17
N ILE A 2 -14.67 15.31 -1.66
CA ILE A 2 -13.86 14.16 -1.22
C ILE A 2 -13.53 14.25 0.28
N GLU A 3 -13.32 15.48 0.76
CA GLU A 3 -13.01 15.83 2.14
C GLU A 3 -14.11 15.39 3.12
N ASN A 4 -15.38 15.45 2.72
CA ASN A 4 -16.48 15.04 3.58
C ASN A 4 -16.51 13.52 3.72
N LYS A 5 -16.25 12.79 2.64
CA LYS A 5 -16.15 11.32 2.66
C LYS A 5 -14.95 10.85 3.49
N LEU A 6 -13.83 11.55 3.44
CA LEU A 6 -12.68 11.28 4.31
C LEU A 6 -13.04 11.50 5.78
N ARG A 7 -13.76 12.58 6.10
CA ARG A 7 -14.25 12.87 7.46
C ARG A 7 -15.22 11.82 7.99
N GLU A 8 -16.19 11.38 7.18
CA GLU A 8 -17.15 10.33 7.54
C GLU A 8 -16.46 8.99 7.87
N LEU A 9 -15.35 8.70 7.18
CA LEU A 9 -14.53 7.51 7.44
C LEU A 9 -13.54 7.70 8.61
N GLY A 10 -13.50 8.87 9.25
CA GLY A 10 -12.53 9.18 10.31
C GLY A 10 -11.08 9.27 9.82
N ILE A 11 -10.86 9.51 8.53
CA ILE A 11 -9.54 9.57 7.90
C ILE A 11 -9.06 11.03 7.85
N LEU A 12 -7.95 11.30 8.53
CA LEU A 12 -7.24 12.58 8.44
C LEU A 12 -6.07 12.43 7.47
N LEU A 13 -5.98 13.32 6.48
CA LEU A 13 -4.84 13.34 5.57
C LEU A 13 -3.61 13.86 6.32
N PRO A 14 -2.50 13.11 6.32
CA PRO A 14 -1.27 13.57 6.95
C PRO A 14 -0.65 14.70 6.15
N ILE A 15 0.15 15.52 6.83
CA ILE A 15 1.07 16.43 6.14
C ILE A 15 2.07 15.56 5.36
N PRO A 16 2.26 15.80 4.05
CA PRO A 16 3.19 15.04 3.25
C PRO A 16 4.59 15.03 3.89
N PRO A 17 5.25 13.87 4.01
CA PRO A 17 6.58 13.80 4.58
C PRO A 17 7.57 14.58 3.70
N LYS A 18 8.63 15.11 4.32
CA LYS A 18 9.79 15.59 3.57
C LYS A 18 10.36 14.44 2.74
N SER A 19 10.88 14.72 1.54
CA SER A 19 11.46 13.68 0.70
C SER A 19 12.57 12.96 1.49
N ALA A 20 12.52 11.63 1.52
CA ALA A 20 13.51 10.80 2.23
C ALA A 20 14.86 10.70 1.47
N GLY A 21 15.02 11.43 0.38
CA GLY A 21 16.18 11.43 -0.52
C GLY A 21 16.00 12.40 -1.69
N SER A 22 16.75 12.19 -2.77
CA SER A 22 16.81 13.09 -3.95
C SER A 22 15.65 12.93 -4.95
N TYR A 23 14.56 12.25 -4.60
CA TYR A 23 13.43 12.05 -5.51
C TYR A 23 12.34 13.12 -5.32
N ILE A 24 11.68 13.47 -6.42
CA ILE A 24 10.61 14.47 -6.45
C ILE A 24 9.30 13.78 -6.02
N PRO A 25 8.55 14.32 -5.04
CA PRO A 25 7.36 13.65 -4.51
C PRO A 25 6.23 13.56 -5.54
N VAL A 26 6.11 14.56 -6.41
CA VAL A 26 5.09 14.65 -7.46
C VAL A 26 5.68 15.26 -8.72
N VAL A 27 5.47 14.63 -9.87
CA VAL A 27 5.82 15.17 -11.19
C VAL A 27 4.54 15.41 -11.98
N VAL A 28 4.41 16.58 -12.60
CA VAL A 28 3.30 16.93 -13.47
C VAL A 28 3.76 16.93 -14.91
N SER A 29 3.04 16.22 -15.78
CA SER A 29 3.30 16.20 -17.23
C SER A 29 1.99 16.36 -17.98
N GLY A 30 1.78 17.54 -18.58
CA GLY A 30 0.51 17.90 -19.20
C GLY A 30 -0.64 17.88 -18.18
N ASN A 31 -1.59 16.97 -18.39
CA ASN A 31 -2.75 16.74 -17.52
C ASN A 31 -2.59 15.54 -16.57
N LEU A 32 -1.39 14.95 -16.49
CA LEU A 32 -1.08 13.81 -15.63
C LEU A 32 -0.26 14.24 -14.42
N VAL A 33 -0.56 13.63 -13.27
CA VAL A 33 0.15 13.80 -12.01
C VAL A 33 0.70 12.45 -11.55
N PHE A 34 2.02 12.32 -11.51
CA PHE A 34 2.72 11.12 -11.07
C PHE A 34 3.17 11.29 -9.62
N VAL A 35 2.60 10.52 -8.71
CA VAL A 35 2.97 10.51 -7.29
C VAL A 35 4.02 9.43 -7.06
N SER A 36 5.15 9.79 -6.45
CA SER A 36 6.18 8.82 -6.05
C SER A 36 5.63 7.80 -5.05
N GLY A 37 6.28 6.65 -4.92
CA GLY A 37 5.88 5.61 -3.97
C GLY A 37 5.68 6.16 -2.55
N GLN A 38 4.53 5.86 -1.95
CA GLN A 38 4.18 6.29 -0.59
C GLN A 38 4.41 5.14 0.40
N ILE A 39 5.00 5.46 1.56
CA ILE A 39 5.31 4.53 2.64
C ILE A 39 4.31 4.77 3.79
N PRO A 40 3.90 3.75 4.58
CA PRO A 40 2.95 3.93 5.69
C PRO A 40 3.60 4.66 6.86
N ILE A 41 3.78 5.97 6.72
CA ILE A 41 4.26 6.86 7.77
C ILE A 41 3.06 7.38 8.57
N GLU A 42 3.12 7.23 9.88
CA GLU A 42 2.16 7.80 10.82
C GLU A 42 2.93 8.58 11.88
N ARG A 43 2.57 9.86 12.08
CA ARG A 43 3.24 10.77 13.03
C ARG A 43 4.78 10.81 12.84
N GLY A 44 5.22 10.79 11.59
CA GLY A 44 6.65 10.83 11.23
C GLY A 44 7.42 9.52 11.42
N GLN A 45 6.75 8.43 11.81
CA GLN A 45 7.38 7.12 12.03
C GLN A 45 6.79 6.07 11.09
N LEU A 46 7.60 5.06 10.77
CA LEU A 46 7.15 3.93 9.96
C LEU A 46 6.17 3.08 10.77
N LYS A 47 4.89 3.07 10.37
CA LYS A 47 3.82 2.36 11.08
C LYS A 47 3.92 0.85 10.91
N TYR A 48 4.32 0.39 9.72
CA TYR A 48 4.42 -1.02 9.39
C TYR A 48 5.72 -1.33 8.64
N GLN A 49 6.41 -2.38 9.07
CA GLN A 49 7.65 -2.86 8.46
C GLN A 49 7.67 -4.38 8.44
N GLY A 50 8.22 -4.97 7.38
CA GLY A 50 8.40 -6.42 7.23
C GLY A 50 7.47 -7.06 6.20
N LYS A 51 7.58 -8.39 6.04
CA LYS A 51 6.78 -9.18 5.10
C LYS A 51 5.39 -9.49 5.69
N VAL A 52 4.34 -9.31 4.90
CA VAL A 52 2.98 -9.71 5.27
C VAL A 52 2.90 -11.24 5.32
N LYS A 53 2.46 -11.81 6.44
CA LYS A 53 2.26 -13.26 6.58
C LYS A 53 1.03 -13.72 5.79
N ILE A 54 1.10 -14.93 5.23
CA ILE A 54 0.01 -15.52 4.45
C ILE A 54 -1.34 -15.54 5.19
N ILE A 55 -1.33 -15.82 6.51
CA ILE A 55 -2.54 -15.85 7.33
C ILE A 55 -3.28 -14.50 7.38
N ASN A 56 -2.53 -13.40 7.33
CA ASN A 56 -3.11 -12.05 7.32
C ASN A 56 -3.68 -11.69 5.95
N ILE A 57 -3.14 -12.25 4.86
CA ILE A 57 -3.67 -12.07 3.50
C ILE A 57 -5.07 -12.70 3.41
N PHE A 58 -5.25 -13.92 3.89
CA PHE A 58 -6.57 -14.58 3.91
C PHE A 58 -7.60 -13.81 4.74
N LYS A 59 -7.18 -13.25 5.89
CA LYS A 59 -8.06 -12.40 6.71
C LYS A 59 -8.48 -11.13 5.98
N MET A 60 -7.58 -10.51 5.20
CA MET A 60 -7.89 -9.32 4.40
C MET A 60 -8.85 -9.62 3.26
N LEU A 61 -8.67 -10.75 2.54
CA LEU A 61 -9.57 -11.18 1.47
C LEU A 61 -11.00 -11.46 1.96
N ARG A 62 -11.16 -11.97 3.19
CA ARG A 62 -12.49 -12.17 3.78
C ARG A 62 -13.19 -10.87 4.19
N MET A 63 -12.43 -9.80 4.48
CA MET A 63 -13.00 -8.49 4.82
C MET A 63 -13.30 -7.62 3.58
N GLN A 64 -12.71 -7.93 2.42
CA GLN A 64 -12.91 -7.20 1.17
C GLN A 64 -13.17 -8.17 0.01
N PRO A 65 -14.43 -8.56 -0.22
CA PRO A 65 -14.77 -9.63 -1.17
C PRO A 65 -14.46 -9.29 -2.64
N ASN A 66 -14.13 -8.04 -2.97
CA ASN A 66 -13.92 -7.58 -4.35
C ASN A 66 -12.44 -7.51 -4.78
N TYR A 67 -11.49 -7.94 -3.95
CA TYR A 67 -10.07 -7.98 -4.33
C TYR A 67 -9.67 -9.38 -4.83
N VAL A 68 -9.40 -9.50 -6.13
CA VAL A 68 -8.78 -10.69 -6.74
C VAL A 68 -7.27 -10.48 -6.83
N LEU A 69 -6.50 -11.26 -6.07
CA LEU A 69 -5.04 -11.24 -6.16
C LEU A 69 -4.56 -12.35 -7.12
N LEU A 70 -4.01 -11.96 -8.28
CA LEU A 70 -3.41 -12.90 -9.22
C LEU A 70 -2.00 -13.30 -8.73
N MET A 71 -1.94 -14.26 -7.79
CA MET A 71 -0.68 -14.87 -7.36
C MET A 71 -0.22 -15.88 -8.42
N ARG A 72 0.76 -15.52 -9.26
CA ARG A 72 1.50 -16.53 -10.05
C ARG A 72 2.37 -17.36 -9.10
N TYR A 73 1.86 -18.53 -8.73
CA TYR A 73 2.66 -19.60 -8.13
C TYR A 73 3.59 -20.19 -9.19
N HIS A 74 4.80 -19.66 -9.32
CA HIS A 74 5.91 -20.42 -9.90
C HIS A 74 6.89 -20.75 -8.76
N ASN A 75 7.14 -22.04 -8.58
CA ASN A 75 8.21 -22.66 -7.77
C ASN A 75 7.90 -23.07 -6.33
N LEU A 76 6.90 -23.94 -6.13
CA LEU A 76 6.83 -24.79 -4.93
C LEU A 76 6.74 -26.31 -5.23
N THR A 77 6.95 -26.73 -6.48
CA THR A 77 7.08 -28.15 -6.84
C THR A 77 8.54 -28.55 -6.95
N HIS A 78 9.32 -28.45 -5.86
CA HIS A 78 10.61 -29.14 -5.82
C HIS A 78 11.07 -29.49 -4.40
N THR A 79 10.18 -29.91 -3.52
CA THR A 79 10.58 -30.64 -2.30
C THR A 79 9.41 -31.51 -1.88
N LEU A 80 9.31 -32.70 -2.48
CA LEU A 80 8.65 -33.93 -1.98
C LEU A 80 8.75 -34.96 -3.13
N ALA A 81 9.99 -35.36 -3.42
CA ALA A 81 10.34 -36.52 -4.24
C ALA A 81 11.74 -36.99 -3.80
N HIS A 82 11.83 -37.39 -2.53
CA HIS A 82 12.57 -38.52 -1.98
C HIS A 82 12.41 -38.51 -0.46
#